data_AF-A0A8T6C058-F1
#
_entry.id   AF-A0A8T6C058-F1
#
_cell.length_a   1.000
_cell.length_b   1.000
_cell.length_c   1.000
_cell.angle_alpha   90.00
_cell.angle_beta   90.00
_cell.angle_gamma   90.00
#
_symmetry.space_group_name_H-M   'P 1'
#
loop_
_entity.id
_entity.type
_entity.pdbx_description
1 polymer ?
#
loop_
_entity_poly.entity_id
_entity_poly.type
_entity_poly.pdbx_seq_one_letter_code
_entity_poly.pdbx_strand_id
1 'polypeptide(L)'
;MKFTFVGFQGSSDLATLPDTWAKFGASVLAELPDHSCVYVPDGVGVTHFVGVLSAKVPDHIPLEGFDSLEVEYEFPTTRILTAETEEELARKIYEFWTRDHYEVEHAIPGGIEIHKVDLQGRKYAELILTLSE
;
A
#
# COMPACT_ATOMS: atom_id res chain seq x y z
N MET A 1 -0.58 14.81 -7.86
CA MET A 1 -1.60 14.32 -6.92
C MET A 1 -0.92 13.91 -5.64
N LYS A 2 -1.40 14.42 -4.51
CA LYS A 2 -0.77 14.28 -3.21
C LYS A 2 -1.58 13.36 -2.31
N PHE A 3 -0.92 12.41 -1.66
CA PHE A 3 -1.51 11.47 -0.72
C PHE A 3 -0.75 11.53 0.60
N THR A 4 -1.49 11.54 1.70
CA THR A 4 -0.90 11.48 3.05
C THR A 4 -1.48 10.26 3.76
N PHE A 5 -0.60 9.39 4.23
CA PHE A 5 -0.91 8.17 4.94
C PHE A 5 -0.50 8.27 6.41
N VAL A 6 -1.16 7.48 7.24
CA VAL A 6 -0.84 7.29 8.66
C VAL A 6 -0.79 5.79 8.94
N GLY A 7 0.23 5.34 9.65
CA GLY A 7 0.49 3.91 9.82
C GLY A 7 1.89 3.61 10.35
N PHE A 8 2.55 2.62 9.75
CA PHE A 8 3.87 2.17 10.15
C PHE A 8 4.81 2.10 8.95
N GLN A 9 5.98 2.71 9.11
CA GLN A 9 7.07 2.55 8.18
C GLN A 9 7.80 1.22 8.42
N GLY A 10 8.02 0.48 7.34
CA GLY A 10 8.85 -0.71 7.30
C GLY A 10 10.28 -0.42 6.86
N SER A 11 11.06 -1.48 6.63
CA SER A 11 12.42 -1.37 6.10
C SER A 11 12.44 -1.45 4.57
N SER A 12 13.62 -1.29 3.97
CA SER A 12 13.84 -1.52 2.54
C SER A 12 13.93 -3.01 2.16
N ASP A 13 13.87 -3.91 3.13
CA ASP A 13 13.83 -5.36 2.93
C ASP A 13 12.38 -5.86 2.91
N LEU A 14 11.91 -6.26 1.73
CA LEU A 14 10.55 -6.77 1.51
C LEU A 14 10.25 -8.05 2.30
N ALA A 15 11.26 -8.79 2.77
CA ALA A 15 11.04 -9.92 3.67
C ALA A 15 10.41 -9.49 5.01
N THR A 16 10.54 -8.21 5.39
CA THR A 16 9.95 -7.62 6.61
C THR A 16 8.54 -7.04 6.40
N LEU A 17 8.02 -7.07 5.17
CA LEU A 17 6.67 -6.61 4.86
C LEU A 17 5.58 -7.33 5.69
N PRO A 18 5.61 -8.67 5.86
CA PRO A 18 4.65 -9.37 6.72
C PRO A 18 4.65 -8.87 8.17
N ASP A 19 5.81 -8.56 8.74
CA ASP A 19 5.92 -8.04 10.10
C ASP A 19 5.28 -6.65 10.23
N THR A 20 5.40 -5.83 9.19
CA THR A 20 4.81 -4.49 9.14
C THR A 20 3.29 -4.58 9.06
N TRP A 21 2.76 -5.49 8.24
CA TRP A 21 1.34 -5.82 8.20
C TRP A 21 0.82 -6.38 9.52
N ALA A 22 1.58 -7.26 10.18
CA ALA A 22 1.20 -7.80 11.50
C ALA A 22 1.13 -6.69 12.55
N LYS A 23 2.10 -5.76 12.56
CA LYS A 23 2.08 -4.58 13.43
C LYS A 23 0.88 -3.67 13.15
N PHE A 24 0.58 -3.42 11.87
CA PHE A 24 -0.60 -2.67 11.46
C PHE A 24 -1.90 -3.34 11.92
N GLY A 25 -2.03 -4.66 11.71
CA GLY A 25 -3.21 -5.45 12.07
C GLY A 25 -3.50 -5.50 13.57
N ALA A 26 -2.51 -5.23 14.42
CA ALA A 26 -2.68 -5.10 15.87
C ALA A 26 -3.08 -3.68 16.33
N SER A 27 -3.22 -2.73 15.41
CA SER A 27 -3.52 -1.34 15.71
C SER A 27 -4.98 -0.97 15.46
N VAL A 28 -5.42 0.15 16.05
CA VAL A 28 -6.78 0.69 15.84
C VAL A 28 -7.05 1.10 14.39
N LEU A 29 -6.01 1.38 13.59
CA LEU A 29 -6.17 1.74 12.19
C LEU A 29 -6.63 0.56 11.32
N ALA A 30 -6.41 -0.69 11.77
CA ALA A 30 -6.84 -1.90 11.06
C ALA A 30 -8.35 -2.16 11.12
N GLU A 31 -9.09 -1.39 11.95
CA GLU A 31 -10.55 -1.43 11.99
C GLU A 31 -11.20 -0.61 10.87
N LEU A 32 -10.39 0.18 10.14
CA LEU A 32 -10.86 0.99 9.02
C LEU A 32 -11.03 0.12 7.75
N PRO A 33 -11.90 0.50 6.81
CA PRO A 33 -12.23 -0.36 5.67
C PRO A 33 -11.15 -0.40 4.57
N ASP A 34 -10.38 0.69 4.44
CA ASP A 34 -9.42 0.87 3.36
C ASP A 34 -8.00 0.84 3.92
N HIS A 35 -7.24 -0.20 3.58
CA HIS A 35 -5.84 -0.36 3.98
C HIS A 35 -4.92 -0.11 2.80
N SER A 36 -3.71 0.34 3.07
CA SER A 36 -2.76 0.71 2.03
C SER A 36 -1.35 0.21 2.32
N CYS A 37 -0.65 -0.18 1.27
CA CYS A 37 0.80 -0.35 1.27
C CYS A 37 1.40 0.62 0.26
N VAL A 38 2.32 1.48 0.69
CA VAL A 38 3.05 2.40 -0.18
C VAL A 38 4.47 1.87 -0.35
N TYR A 39 4.88 1.68 -1.59
CA TYR A 39 6.24 1.31 -1.96
C TYR A 39 6.98 2.56 -2.42
N VAL A 40 8.08 2.90 -1.74
CA VAL A 40 8.91 4.08 -2.02
C VAL A 40 10.32 3.63 -2.37
N PRO A 41 10.71 3.69 -3.66
CA PRO A 41 12.08 3.43 -4.08
C PRO A 41 13.01 4.52 -3.55
N ASP A 42 14.13 4.13 -2.96
CA ASP A 42 15.16 5.06 -2.46
C ASP A 42 16.45 5.05 -3.31
N GLY A 43 16.44 4.33 -4.44
CA GLY A 43 17.58 4.14 -5.33
C GLY A 43 18.54 3.02 -4.92
N VAL A 44 18.35 2.40 -3.76
CA VAL A 44 19.11 1.23 -3.29
C VAL A 44 18.18 0.02 -3.09
N GLY A 45 16.94 0.27 -2.70
CA GLY A 45 15.87 -0.70 -2.56
C GLY A 45 14.51 0.00 -2.52
N VAL A 46 13.55 -0.62 -1.86
CA VAL A 46 12.17 -0.12 -1.78
C VAL A 46 11.72 -0.20 -0.34
N THR A 47 11.57 0.97 0.30
CA THR A 47 10.94 1.06 1.62
C THR A 47 9.44 0.90 1.46
N HIS A 48 8.80 0.14 2.34
CA HIS A 48 7.34 0.04 2.38
C HIS A 48 6.75 0.79 3.58
N PHE A 49 5.50 1.23 3.43
CA PHE A 49 4.71 1.85 4.48
C PHE A 49 3.32 1.26 4.47
N VAL A 50 2.88 0.69 5.60
CA VAL A 50 1.54 0.10 5.73
C VAL A 50 0.68 1.03 6.57
N GLY A 51 -0.49 1.40 6.08
CA GLY A 51 -1.34 2.35 6.77
C GLY A 51 -2.68 2.58 6.10
N VAL A 52 -3.25 3.75 6.36
CA VAL A 52 -4.52 4.22 5.79
C VAL A 52 -4.36 5.64 5.29
N LEU A 53 -5.24 6.08 4.38
CA LEU A 53 -5.29 7.48 3.98
C LEU A 53 -5.69 8.36 5.17
N SER A 54 -4.87 9.36 5.50
CA SER A 54 -5.12 10.31 6.59
C SER A 54 -6.50 10.96 6.53
N ALA A 55 -6.94 11.35 5.32
CA ALA A 55 -8.26 11.95 5.08
C ALA A 55 -9.44 10.99 5.34
N LYS A 56 -9.18 9.70 5.57
CA LYS A 56 -10.18 8.69 5.92
C LYS A 56 -10.14 8.30 7.40
N VAL A 57 -9.21 8.84 8.18
CA VAL A 57 -9.14 8.59 9.61
C VAL A 57 -10.15 9.50 10.33
N PRO A 58 -11.09 8.94 11.11
CA PRO A 58 -12.00 9.74 11.93
C PRO A 58 -11.24 10.51 13.03
N ASP A 59 -11.70 11.73 13.34
CA ASP A 59 -11.07 12.63 14.33
C ASP A 59 -10.92 12.04 15.75
N HIS A 60 -11.69 11.01 16.09
CA HIS A 60 -11.66 10.36 17.41
C HIS A 60 -10.58 9.28 17.54
N ILE A 61 -9.94 8.86 16.44
CA ILE A 61 -8.83 7.91 16.49
C ILE A 61 -7.55 8.68 16.84
N PRO A 62 -6.91 8.42 18.00
CA PRO A 62 -5.66 9.07 18.35
C PRO A 62 -4.56 8.60 17.38
N LEU A 63 -3.84 9.56 16.81
CA LEU A 63 -2.74 9.28 15.87
C LEU A 63 -1.36 9.22 16.55
N GLU A 64 -1.31 9.35 17.88
CA GLU A 64 -0.09 9.24 18.66
C GLU A 64 0.50 7.83 18.53
N GLY A 65 1.76 7.73 18.14
CA GLY A 65 2.46 6.45 17.96
C GLY A 65 2.37 5.86 16.54
N PHE A 66 1.74 6.55 15.60
CA PHE A 66 1.80 6.23 14.17
C PHE A 66 2.76 7.15 13.43
N ASP A 67 3.40 6.60 12.41
CA ASP A 67 4.19 7.33 11.44
C ASP A 67 3.26 8.02 10.43
N SER A 68 3.75 9.08 9.76
CA SER A 68 3.06 9.70 8.64
C SER A 68 3.95 9.72 7.41
N LEU A 69 3.37 9.36 6.26
CA LEU A 69 4.04 9.37 4.96
C LEU A 69 3.26 10.24 4.00
N GLU A 70 3.95 11.17 3.37
CA GLU A 70 3.43 11.97 2.27
C GLU A 70 4.10 11.55 0.97
N VAL A 71 3.30 11.26 -0.05
CA VAL A 71 3.77 10.97 -1.41
C VAL A 71 3.04 11.83 -2.41
N GLU A 72 3.77 12.28 -3.42
CA GLU A 72 3.23 13.10 -4.50
C GLU A 72 3.62 12.48 -5.84
N TYR A 73 2.61 12.23 -6.69
CA TYR A 73 2.79 11.73 -8.05
C TYR A 73 2.29 12.77 -9.04
N GLU A 74 3.16 13.22 -9.94
CA GLU A 74 2.80 14.22 -10.95
C GLU A 74 1.83 13.65 -11.98
N PHE A 75 2.09 12.43 -12.46
CA PHE A 75 1.29 11.73 -13.46
C PHE A 75 0.81 10.37 -12.95
N PRO A 76 -0.17 10.33 -12.03
CA PRO A 76 -0.66 9.07 -11.51
C PRO A 76 -1.53 8.34 -12.54
N THR A 77 -1.35 7.04 -12.66
CA THR A 77 -2.29 6.12 -13.32
C THR A 77 -2.81 5.10 -12.32
N THR A 78 -4.02 4.60 -12.55
CA THR A 78 -4.70 3.68 -11.65
C THR A 78 -5.04 2.36 -12.34
N ARG A 79 -4.75 1.24 -11.69
CA ARG A 79 -5.15 -0.10 -12.13
C ARG A 79 -5.97 -0.78 -11.03
N ILE A 80 -7.11 -1.35 -11.40
CA ILE A 80 -7.95 -2.12 -10.49
C ILE A 80 -7.68 -3.61 -10.66
N LEU A 81 -7.40 -4.29 -9.55
CA LEU A 81 -7.28 -5.74 -9.47
C LEU A 81 -8.45 -6.31 -8.66
N THR A 82 -9.17 -7.24 -9.26
CA THR A 82 -10.26 -7.97 -8.61
C THR A 82 -9.93 -9.46 -8.56
N ALA A 83 -10.42 -10.14 -7.53
CA ALA A 83 -10.27 -11.59 -7.38
C ALA A 83 -11.50 -12.17 -6.66
N GLU A 84 -11.68 -13.49 -6.75
CA GLU A 84 -12.78 -14.17 -6.06
C GLU A 84 -12.43 -14.45 -4.59
N THR A 85 -11.14 -14.62 -4.28
CA THR A 85 -10.63 -14.84 -2.92
C THR A 85 -9.57 -13.83 -2.53
N GLU A 86 -9.35 -13.69 -1.23
CA GLU A 86 -8.30 -12.83 -0.68
C GLU A 86 -6.90 -13.34 -1.01
N GLU A 87 -6.67 -14.66 -0.98
CA GLU A 87 -5.37 -15.21 -1.38
C GLU A 87 -5.08 -14.96 -2.87
N GLU A 88 -6.10 -15.07 -3.72
CA GLU A 88 -5.96 -14.79 -5.14
C GLU A 88 -5.68 -13.30 -5.39
N LEU A 89 -6.36 -12.40 -4.65
CA LEU A 89 -6.09 -10.97 -4.72
C LEU A 89 -4.66 -10.65 -4.30
N ALA A 90 -4.21 -11.16 -3.14
CA ALA A 90 -2.85 -10.97 -2.65
C ALA A 90 -1.81 -11.47 -3.66
N ARG A 91 -2.03 -12.65 -4.27
CA ARG A 91 -1.17 -13.18 -5.33
C ARG A 91 -1.15 -12.26 -6.55
N LYS A 92 -2.30 -11.76 -7.02
CA LYS A 92 -2.38 -10.85 -8.17
C LYS A 92 -1.63 -9.55 -7.93
N ILE A 93 -1.71 -9.00 -6.72
CA ILE A 93 -0.99 -7.78 -6.36
C ILE A 93 0.52 -8.05 -6.28
N TYR A 94 0.93 -9.14 -5.62
CA TYR A 94 2.33 -9.56 -5.59
C TYR A 94 2.88 -9.75 -7.00
N GLU A 95 2.18 -10.48 -7.87
CA GLU A 95 2.56 -10.65 -9.28
C GLU A 95 2.61 -9.32 -10.04
N PHE A 96 1.72 -8.38 -9.76
CA PHE A 96 1.78 -7.06 -10.40
C PHE A 96 3.08 -6.33 -10.03
N TRP A 97 3.40 -6.25 -8.72
CA TRP A 97 4.60 -5.55 -8.26
C TRP A 97 5.91 -6.26 -8.60
N THR A 98 5.88 -7.60 -8.73
CA THR A 98 7.10 -8.41 -8.93
C THR A 98 7.28 -8.95 -10.35
N ARG A 99 6.22 -9.27 -11.09
CA ARG A 99 6.29 -9.90 -12.43
C ARG A 99 6.03 -8.93 -13.56
N ASP A 100 5.05 -8.03 -13.43
CA ASP A 100 4.73 -7.06 -14.49
C ASP A 100 5.79 -5.94 -14.59
N HIS A 101 6.70 -5.83 -13.61
CA HIS A 101 7.68 -4.74 -13.49
C HIS A 101 9.17 -5.19 -13.36
N TYR A 102 9.52 -6.49 -13.46
CA TYR A 102 10.92 -6.92 -13.32
C TYR A 102 11.44 -8.01 -14.28
N GLU A 103 12.22 -7.55 -15.25
CA GLU A 103 13.48 -8.19 -15.69
C GLU A 103 14.69 -7.77 -14.81
N VAL A 104 14.49 -7.24 -13.59
CA VAL A 104 15.60 -6.81 -12.71
C VAL A 104 15.38 -7.31 -11.28
N GLU A 105 16.35 -7.96 -10.67
CA GLU A 105 16.27 -8.24 -9.24
C GLU A 105 16.07 -6.92 -8.45
N HIS A 106 15.07 -6.90 -7.57
CA HIS A 106 14.87 -5.93 -6.46
C HIS A 106 14.15 -4.60 -6.65
N ALA A 107 13.53 -4.25 -7.77
CA ALA A 107 13.25 -2.82 -7.97
C ALA A 107 11.81 -2.29 -7.83
N ILE A 108 10.77 -2.93 -7.22
CA ILE A 108 9.34 -2.43 -7.19
C ILE A 108 9.25 -0.92 -7.52
N PRO A 109 8.67 -0.49 -8.67
CA PRO A 109 8.92 0.83 -9.26
C PRO A 109 8.36 2.02 -8.46
N GLY A 110 7.85 1.74 -7.27
CA GLY A 110 7.14 2.65 -6.42
C GLY A 110 5.67 2.74 -6.80
N GLY A 111 4.84 2.96 -5.80
CA GLY A 111 3.42 3.08 -5.99
C GLY A 111 2.64 2.81 -4.72
N ILE A 112 1.33 2.93 -4.83
CA ILE A 112 0.39 2.72 -3.73
C ILE A 112 -0.51 1.54 -4.10
N GLU A 113 -0.63 0.60 -3.19
CA GLU A 113 -1.62 -0.45 -3.19
C GLU A 113 -2.68 -0.10 -2.14
N ILE A 114 -3.95 -0.01 -2.54
CA ILE A 114 -5.08 0.23 -1.62
C ILE A 114 -6.04 -0.95 -1.69
N HIS A 115 -6.18 -1.69 -0.58
CA HIS A 115 -7.17 -2.75 -0.42
C HIS A 115 -8.51 -2.13 -0.04
N LYS A 116 -9.54 -2.45 -0.81
CA LYS A 116 -10.89 -1.90 -0.67
C LYS A 116 -11.94 -3.00 -0.70
N VAL A 117 -13.13 -2.66 -0.23
CA VAL A 117 -14.31 -3.52 -0.28
C VAL A 117 -15.42 -2.81 -1.06
N ASP A 118 -16.02 -3.49 -2.05
CA ASP A 118 -17.12 -2.93 -2.82
C ASP A 118 -18.47 -3.01 -2.06
N LEU A 119 -19.52 -2.43 -2.63
CA LEU A 119 -20.86 -2.42 -2.02
C LEU A 119 -21.47 -3.82 -1.83
N GLN A 120 -20.89 -4.85 -2.47
CA GLN A 120 -21.32 -6.25 -2.38
C GLN A 120 -20.43 -7.04 -1.42
N GLY A 121 -19.50 -6.39 -0.72
CA GLY A 121 -18.57 -7.03 0.21
C GLY A 121 -17.36 -7.68 -0.47
N ARG A 122 -17.15 -7.47 -1.78
CA ARG A 122 -16.04 -8.08 -2.52
C ARG A 122 -14.78 -7.25 -2.35
N LYS A 123 -13.69 -7.92 -1.99
CA LYS A 123 -12.36 -7.31 -1.85
C LYS A 123 -11.75 -7.05 -3.24
N TYR A 124 -11.14 -5.90 -3.42
CA TYR A 124 -10.37 -5.54 -4.60
C TYR A 124 -9.20 -4.64 -4.21
N ALA A 125 -8.23 -4.48 -5.10
CA ALA A 125 -7.11 -3.57 -4.90
C ALA A 125 -7.11 -2.49 -5.98
N GLU A 126 -6.90 -1.25 -5.54
CA GLU A 126 -6.59 -0.11 -6.40
C GLU A 126 -5.10 0.16 -6.32
N LEU A 127 -4.41 0.03 -7.45
CA LEU A 127 -2.99 0.29 -7.58
C LEU A 127 -2.80 1.65 -8.23
N ILE A 128 -2.08 2.54 -7.56
CA ILE A 128 -1.74 3.88 -8.06
C ILE A 128 -0.24 3.89 -8.36
N LEU A 129 0.09 4.28 -9.58
CA LEU A 129 1.45 4.22 -10.13
C LEU A 129 1.82 5.59 -10.65
N THR A 130 3.10 5.95 -10.60
CA THR A 130 3.57 7.09 -11.38
C THR A 130 3.94 6.63 -12.78
N LEU A 131 3.52 7.37 -13.81
CA LEU A 131 4.13 7.23 -15.12
C LEU A 131 5.56 7.78 -15.03
N SER A 132 6.56 6.99 -15.44
CA SER A 132 7.89 7.53 -15.75
C SER A 132 7.77 8.39 -17.01
N GLU A 133 8.39 9.57 -17.00
CA GLU A 133 8.53 10.42 -18.21
C GLU A 133 9.20 9.68 -19.38
#